data_AF-A0A1H2X5A8-F1
#
_entry.id   AF-A0A1H2X5A8-F1
#
_cell.length_a   1.000
_cell.length_b   1.000
_cell.length_c   1.000
_cell.angle_alpha   90.00
_cell.angle_beta   90.00
_cell.angle_gamma   90.00
#
_symmetry.space_group_name_H-M   'P 1'
#
loop_
_entity.id
_entity.type
_entity.pdbx_description
1 polymer ?
#
loop_
_entity_poly.entity_id
_entity_poly.type
_entity_poly.pdbx_seq_one_letter_code
_entity_poly.pdbx_strand_id
1 'polypeptide(L)'
;MQVDRSDQSVDLYIVNHIRRGDIVVTQDFGLATIVLSRGAIALSPRGQQYDDSNIDYLMERRHELAKRRRSGGRTKGPKAMSNDDRAYFLQNLTKVLQTRQENAKP
;
A
#
# COMPACT_ATOMS: atom_id res chain seq x y z
N MET A 1 12.44 0.18 17.17
CA MET A 1 11.21 0.70 17.78
C MET A 1 10.19 -0.41 17.85
N GLN A 2 9.43 -0.51 18.94
CA GLN A 2 8.42 -1.54 19.15
C GLN A 2 7.13 -0.84 19.60
N VAL A 3 5.99 -1.28 19.09
CA VAL A 3 4.65 -0.81 19.49
C VAL A 3 3.96 -1.89 20.32
N ASP A 4 2.96 -1.50 21.11
CA ASP A 4 2.18 -2.43 21.93
C ASP A 4 1.51 -3.52 21.08
N ARG A 5 1.23 -4.68 21.68
CA ARG A 5 0.66 -5.84 20.98
C ARG A 5 -0.86 -5.76 20.77
N SER A 6 -1.40 -4.57 20.49
CA SER A 6 -2.81 -4.42 20.10
C SER A 6 -2.99 -4.49 18.59
N ASP A 7 -4.16 -4.91 18.13
CA ASP A 7 -4.44 -5.23 16.73
C ASP A 7 -4.26 -4.05 15.75
N GLN A 8 -4.11 -2.81 16.25
CA GLN A 8 -4.04 -1.58 15.44
C GLN A 8 -2.86 -0.67 15.81
N SER A 9 -1.98 -1.11 16.71
CA SER A 9 -0.89 -0.26 17.23
C SER A 9 0.10 0.18 16.15
N VAL A 10 0.41 -0.70 15.19
CA VAL A 10 1.31 -0.41 14.07
C VAL A 10 0.71 0.63 13.15
N ASP A 11 -0.56 0.47 12.78
CA ASP A 11 -1.25 1.38 11.87
C ASP A 11 -1.37 2.76 12.51
N LEU A 12 -1.78 2.83 13.78
CA LEU A 12 -1.86 4.08 14.52
C LEU A 12 -0.50 4.76 14.64
N TYR A 13 0.56 3.98 14.89
CA TYR A 13 1.92 4.50 14.94
C TYR A 13 2.32 5.12 13.59
N ILE A 14 2.12 4.40 12.49
CA ILE A 14 2.44 4.89 11.14
C ILE A 14 1.65 6.17 10.85
N VAL A 15 0.34 6.17 11.07
CA VAL A 15 -0.53 7.32 10.80
C VAL A 15 -0.14 8.56 11.61
N ASN A 16 0.34 8.36 12.84
CA ASN A 16 0.77 9.47 13.70
C ASN A 16 2.15 10.04 13.33
N HIS A 17 3.01 9.27 12.66
CA HIS A 17 4.38 9.67 12.36
C HIS A 17 4.60 10.02 10.89
N ILE A 18 3.65 9.68 10.02
CA ILE A 18 3.75 9.94 8.59
C ILE A 18 3.67 11.43 8.28
N ARG A 19 4.52 11.86 7.36
CA ARG A 19 4.58 13.23 6.86
C ARG A 19 4.28 13.25 5.36
N ARG A 20 3.83 14.40 4.87
CA ARG A 20 3.70 14.65 3.43
C ARG A 20 5.03 14.32 2.78
N GLY A 21 4.99 13.53 1.72
CA GLY A 21 6.21 13.09 1.09
C GLY A 21 6.89 11.89 1.78
N ASP A 22 6.28 11.18 2.71
CA ASP A 22 6.80 9.86 3.08
C ASP A 22 6.39 8.80 2.02
N ILE A 23 6.99 7.62 2.10
CA ILE A 23 6.65 6.47 1.27
C ILE A 23 6.33 5.31 2.21
N VAL A 24 5.12 4.76 2.08
CA VAL A 24 4.66 3.62 2.87
C VAL A 24 4.39 2.45 1.94
N VAL A 25 4.95 1.29 2.29
CA VAL A 25 4.71 0.03 1.59
C VAL A 25 3.71 -0.80 2.39
N THR A 26 2.51 -1.05 1.85
CA THR A 26 1.43 -1.77 2.56
C THR A 26 0.51 -2.55 1.63
N GLN A 27 -0.08 -3.64 2.12
CA GLN A 27 -1.19 -4.36 1.47
C GLN A 27 -2.56 -4.01 2.09
N ASP A 28 -2.56 -3.20 3.14
CA ASP A 28 -3.77 -2.72 3.77
C ASP A 28 -4.27 -1.47 3.06
N PHE A 29 -5.44 -1.57 2.43
CA PHE A 29 -6.04 -0.45 1.71
C PHE A 29 -6.61 0.62 2.64
N GLY A 30 -7.03 0.27 3.86
CA GLY A 30 -7.44 1.24 4.87
C GLY A 30 -6.26 2.11 5.28
N LEU A 31 -5.11 1.49 5.59
CA LEU A 31 -3.88 2.23 5.86
C LEU A 31 -3.45 3.05 4.63
N ALA A 32 -3.47 2.47 3.43
CA ALA A 32 -3.11 3.19 2.20
C ALA A 32 -3.98 4.43 1.97
N THR A 33 -5.28 4.35 2.23
CA THR A 33 -6.21 5.49 2.12
C THR A 33 -5.80 6.62 3.08
N ILE A 34 -5.46 6.28 4.32
CA ILE A 34 -5.01 7.29 5.30
C ILE A 34 -3.66 7.88 4.85
N VAL A 35 -2.73 7.07 4.36
CA VAL A 35 -1.44 7.53 3.82
C VAL A 35 -1.64 8.55 2.70
N LEU A 36 -2.53 8.27 1.75
CA LEU A 36 -2.86 9.18 0.64
C LEU A 36 -3.45 10.49 1.16
N SER A 37 -4.39 10.43 2.12
CA SER A 37 -4.99 11.63 2.73
C SER A 37 -3.98 12.55 3.43
N ARG A 38 -2.83 12.01 3.85
CA ARG A 38 -1.72 12.75 4.47
C ARG A 38 -0.73 13.33 3.44
N GLY A 39 -0.98 13.14 2.14
CA GLY A 39 -0.09 13.57 1.07
C GLY A 39 1.22 12.76 1.00
N ALA A 40 1.22 11.56 1.56
CA ALA A 40 2.30 10.59 1.41
C ALA A 40 2.01 9.62 0.26
N ILE A 41 3.02 8.85 -0.14
CA ILE A 41 2.90 7.87 -1.22
C ILE A 41 2.67 6.49 -0.62
N ALA A 42 1.69 5.76 -1.16
CA ALA A 42 1.42 4.39 -0.77
C ALA A 42 1.75 3.43 -1.93
N LEU A 43 2.55 2.39 -1.64
CA LEU A 43 2.91 1.33 -2.58
C LEU A 43 2.49 -0.03 -2.04
N SER A 44 2.07 -0.93 -2.91
CA SER A 44 1.98 -2.35 -2.58
C SER A 44 3.38 -2.98 -2.52
N PRO A 45 3.59 -4.09 -1.79
CA PRO A 45 4.82 -4.87 -1.86
C PRO A 45 5.12 -5.48 -3.24
N ARG A 46 4.15 -5.45 -4.15
CA ARG A 46 4.33 -5.88 -5.56
C ARG A 46 4.58 -4.72 -6.50
N GLY A 47 4.75 -3.50 -5.99
CA GLY A 47 5.15 -2.35 -6.80
C GLY A 47 4.02 -1.49 -7.30
N GLN A 48 2.77 -1.96 -7.29
CA GLN A 48 1.62 -1.12 -7.64
C GLN A 48 1.54 0.08 -6.70
N GLN A 49 1.51 1.29 -7.26
CA GLN A 49 1.24 2.50 -6.51
C GLN A 49 -0.26 2.67 -6.33
N TYR A 50 -0.67 3.04 -5.11
CA TYR A 50 -2.04 3.44 -4.85
C TYR A 50 -2.17 4.95 -5.05
N ASP A 51 -3.32 5.34 -5.56
CA ASP A 51 -3.71 6.74 -5.75
C ASP A 51 -5.24 6.84 -5.73
N ASP A 52 -5.74 8.07 -5.69
CA ASP A 52 -7.18 8.36 -5.61
C ASP A 52 -7.96 7.82 -6.82
N SER A 53 -7.30 7.56 -7.95
CA SER A 53 -7.96 7.01 -9.14
C SER A 53 -8.18 5.49 -9.08
N ASN A 54 -7.45 4.79 -8.20
CA ASN A 54 -7.46 3.33 -8.16
C ASN A 54 -7.83 2.71 -6.81
N ILE A 55 -7.64 3.42 -5.69
CA ILE A 55 -7.77 2.84 -4.35
C ILE A 55 -9.18 2.34 -4.05
N ASP A 56 -10.20 3.12 -4.43
CA ASP A 56 -11.61 2.78 -4.20
C ASP A 56 -12.00 1.49 -4.93
N TYR A 57 -11.62 1.38 -6.21
CA TYR A 57 -11.86 0.18 -7.01
C TYR A 57 -11.16 -1.05 -6.41
N LEU A 58 -9.92 -0.90 -5.93
CA LEU A 58 -9.18 -1.99 -5.30
C LEU A 58 -9.85 -2.45 -3.98
N MET A 59 -10.34 -1.50 -3.17
CA MET A 59 -11.10 -1.79 -1.95
C MET A 59 -12.40 -2.52 -2.26
N GLU A 60 -13.16 -2.06 -3.25
CA GLU A 60 -14.39 -2.70 -3.70
C GLU A 60 -14.12 -4.14 -4.16
N ARG A 61 -13.15 -4.33 -5.05
CA ARG A 61 -12.75 -5.66 -5.53
C ARG A 61 -12.35 -6.60 -4.41
N ARG A 62 -11.61 -6.11 -3.41
CA ARG A 62 -11.27 -6.91 -2.22
C ARG A 62 -12.51 -7.30 -1.43
N HIS A 63 -13.44 -6.37 -1.24
CA HIS A 63 -14.70 -6.63 -0.55
C HIS A 63 -15.56 -7.67 -1.29
N GLU A 64 -15.68 -7.55 -2.61
CA GLU A 64 -16.38 -8.52 -3.46
C GLU A 64 -15.77 -9.93 -3.36
N LEU A 65 -14.45 -10.03 -3.48
CA LEU A 65 -13.74 -11.31 -3.35
C LEU A 65 -13.94 -11.93 -1.96
N ALA A 66 -13.92 -11.11 -0.90
CA ALA A 66 -14.21 -11.56 0.46
C ALA A 66 -15.66 -12.05 0.61
N LYS A 67 -16.63 -11.34 0.02
CA LYS A 67 -18.05 -11.74 0.01
C LYS A 67 -18.25 -13.09 -0.70
N ARG A 68 -17.65 -13.27 -1.89
CA ARG A 68 -17.68 -14.55 -2.64
C ARG A 68 -17.10 -15.72 -1.85
N ARG A 69 -16.02 -15.46 -1.12
CA ARG A 69 -15.36 -16.48 -0.29
C ARG A 69 -16.23 -16.88 0.92
N ARG A 70 -16.92 -15.92 1.55
CA ARG A 70 -17.90 -16.17 2.62
C ARG A 70 -19.12 -16.95 2.14
N SER A 71 -19.55 -16.77 0.88
CA SER A 71 -20.67 -17.50 0.29
C SER A 71 -20.28 -18.90 -0.24
N GLY A 72 -19.16 -19.47 0.22
CA GLY A 72 -18.71 -20.82 -0.18
C GLY A 72 -17.96 -20.89 -1.52
N GLY A 73 -17.68 -19.75 -2.17
CA GLY A 73 -16.91 -19.72 -3.40
C GLY A 73 -15.45 -20.12 -3.18
N ARG A 74 -14.95 -21.09 -3.95
CA ARG A 74 -13.52 -21.46 -3.94
C ARG A 74 -12.69 -20.35 -4.58
N THR A 75 -11.83 -19.72 -3.78
CA THR A 75 -10.86 -18.74 -4.26
C THR A 75 -9.45 -19.25 -4.02
N LYS A 76 -8.56 -19.09 -5.00
CA LYS A 76 -7.12 -19.27 -4.75
C LYS A 76 -6.61 -18.09 -3.93
N GLY A 77 -5.66 -18.34 -3.04
CA GLY A 77 -4.94 -17.28 -2.34
C GLY A 77 -4.13 -16.40 -3.29
N PRO A 78 -3.50 -15.33 -2.78
CA PRO A 78 -2.55 -14.54 -3.57
C PRO A 78 -1.51 -15.46 -4.21
N LYS A 79 -1.15 -15.21 -5.47
CA LYS A 79 -0.07 -15.94 -6.14
C LYS A 79 1.23 -15.78 -5.33
N ALA A 80 2.20 -16.68 -5.48
CA ALA A 80 3.54 -16.41 -4.96
C ALA A 80 4.11 -15.12 -5.58
N MET A 81 5.05 -14.48 -4.90
CA MET A 81 5.77 -13.33 -5.45
C MET A 81 6.73 -13.81 -6.54
N SER A 82 6.64 -13.25 -7.75
CA SER A 82 7.52 -13.58 -8.87
C SER A 82 8.75 -12.67 -8.93
N ASN A 83 9.70 -12.99 -9.81
CA ASN A 83 10.80 -12.09 -10.13
C ASN A 83 10.31 -10.82 -10.85
N ASP A 84 9.26 -10.94 -11.67
CA ASP A 84 8.64 -9.80 -12.34
C ASP A 84 7.99 -8.84 -11.33
N ASP A 85 7.33 -9.37 -10.28
CA ASP A 85 6.79 -8.54 -9.20
C ASP A 85 7.90 -7.74 -8.50
N ARG A 86 9.06 -8.37 -8.26
CA ARG A 86 10.23 -7.73 -7.64
C ARG A 86 10.83 -6.66 -8.54
N ALA A 87 10.95 -6.95 -9.84
CA ALA A 87 11.45 -5.99 -10.82
C ALA A 87 10.52 -4.78 -10.95
N TYR A 88 9.20 -5.03 -11.01
CA TYR A 88 8.19 -3.97 -11.07
C TYR A 88 8.17 -3.12 -9.79
N PHE A 89 8.30 -3.74 -8.61
CA PHE A 89 8.47 -3.02 -7.36
C PHE A 89 9.71 -2.13 -7.36
N LEU A 90 10.87 -2.68 -7.75
CA LEU A 90 12.12 -1.92 -7.81
C LEU A 90 11.99 -0.73 -8.77
N GLN A 91 11.41 -0.93 -9.96
CA GLN A 91 11.21 0.11 -10.95
C GLN A 91 10.35 1.26 -10.41
N ASN A 92 9.19 0.94 -9.83
CA ASN A 92 8.28 1.96 -9.32
C ASN A 92 8.82 2.67 -8.09
N LEU A 93 9.46 1.95 -7.17
CA LEU A 93 10.12 2.56 -6.02
C LEU A 93 11.23 3.51 -6.48
N THR A 94 12.04 3.10 -7.46
CA THR A 94 13.11 3.93 -8.04
C THR A 94 12.53 5.21 -8.65
N LYS A 95 11.46 5.09 -9.44
CA LYS A 95 10.77 6.25 -10.04
C LYS A 95 10.29 7.22 -8.96
N VAL A 96 9.65 6.72 -7.92
CA VAL A 96 9.18 7.54 -6.79
C VAL A 96 10.35 8.27 -6.12
N LEU A 97 11.44 7.57 -5.84
CA LEU A 97 12.62 8.15 -5.20
C LEU A 97 13.30 9.20 -6.09
N GLN A 98 13.40 8.95 -7.40
CA GLN A 98 14.01 9.88 -8.35
C GLN A 98 13.20 11.16 -8.48
N THR A 99 11.87 11.07 -8.67
CA THR A 99 11.00 12.25 -8.69
C THR A 99 11.15 13.09 -7.41
N ARG A 100 11.45 12.47 -6.27
CA ARG A 100 11.68 13.17 -5.00
C ARG A 100 13.05 13.84 -4.95
N GLN A 101 14.10 13.20 -5.45
CA GLN A 101 15.42 13.82 -5.58
C GLN A 101 15.37 15.06 -6.50
N GLU A 102 14.63 15.00 -7.59
CA GLU A 102 14.51 16.12 -8.55
C GLU A 102 13.72 17.32 -7.99
N ASN A 103 12.74 17.06 -7.11
CA ASN A 103 11.99 18.10 -6.40
C ASN A 103 12.71 18.66 -5.16
N ALA A 104 13.79 17.99 -4.72
CA ALA A 104 14.72 18.50 -3.72
C ALA A 104 15.81 19.34 -4.39
N LYS A 105 15.43 20.43 -5.08
CA LYS A 105 16.36 21.53 -5.36
C LYS A 105 16.30 22.53 -4.19
N PRO A 106 17.46 23.12 -3.82
CA PRO A 106 17.64 23.86 -2.57
C PRO A 106 16.69 25.05 -2.41
#